data_AF-A0A9P4N7P4-F1
#
_entry.id   AF-A0A9P4N7P4-F1
#
_cell.length_a   1.000
_cell.length_b   1.000
_cell.length_c   1.000
_cell.angle_alpha   90.00
_cell.angle_beta   90.00
_cell.angle_gamma   90.00
#
_symmetry.space_group_name_H-M   'P 1'
#
loop_
_entity.id
_entity.type
_entity.pdbx_description
1 polymer ?
#
loop_
_entity_poly.entity_id
_entity_poly.type
_entity_poly.pdbx_seq_one_letter_code
_entity_poly.pdbx_strand_id
1 'polypeptide(L)'
;MAHCIAAFQQPYANLLDSSGAPQKYDLPSPRSRPSSNRLLRLFRDLRLDRELYDIIFNIAVFTGDLGHWFEDRKCPFDPLELQKHACLLMYALFNWYAEGGKERTPLDQSVCLGLLIFVVKASHPYDPSYRAIILTTVKKLRAALTTTSIFRWAKSPDLLLWTLTMGAVAAQGSSEVAFFSQYCSVAFADAGCDETTAEELLERMKKCLWIPNVFDEEVKRLWTQMGLVKGEEEDQNEMPNGQEGGLISPEINEDDIVGMLTSARFFPNKK
;
A
#
# COMPACT_ATOMS: atom_id res chain seq x y z
N MET A 1 -13.85 -1.92 -9.02
CA MET A 1 -12.77 -1.76 -8.03
C MET A 1 -12.28 -0.34 -7.88
N ALA A 2 -11.75 0.32 -8.93
CA ALA A 2 -11.29 1.72 -8.82
C ALA A 2 -12.38 2.67 -8.25
N HIS A 3 -13.62 2.61 -8.76
CA HIS A 3 -14.78 3.33 -8.22
C HIS A 3 -15.03 3.02 -6.74
N CYS A 4 -15.03 1.75 -6.38
CA CYS A 4 -15.29 1.27 -5.02
C CYS A 4 -14.27 1.80 -4.01
N ILE A 5 -13.00 1.84 -4.41
CA ILE A 5 -11.92 2.33 -3.56
C ILE A 5 -11.98 3.86 -3.45
N ALA A 6 -12.19 4.56 -4.57
CA ALA A 6 -12.27 6.02 -4.61
C ALA A 6 -13.46 6.59 -3.82
N ALA A 7 -14.66 6.08 -4.10
CA ALA A 7 -15.90 6.49 -3.44
C ALA A 7 -16.14 5.79 -2.11
N PHE A 8 -15.28 4.82 -1.75
CA PHE A 8 -15.46 3.97 -0.57
C PHE A 8 -16.85 3.33 -0.50
N GLN A 9 -17.34 2.83 -1.64
CA GLN A 9 -18.64 2.20 -1.83
C GLN A 9 -18.51 0.71 -2.11
N GLN A 10 -19.52 -0.07 -1.72
CA GLN A 10 -19.55 -1.51 -1.96
C GLN A 10 -19.46 -1.81 -3.47
N PRO A 11 -18.70 -2.82 -3.90
CA PRO A 11 -18.62 -3.20 -5.29
C PRO A 11 -19.99 -3.61 -5.84
N TYR A 12 -20.34 -3.08 -7.02
CA TYR A 12 -21.61 -3.37 -7.71
C TYR A 12 -21.80 -4.85 -8.08
N ALA A 13 -20.73 -5.65 -8.04
CA ALA A 13 -20.76 -7.09 -8.23
C ALA A 13 -19.92 -7.76 -7.14
N ASN A 14 -20.56 -8.61 -6.35
CA ASN A 14 -19.86 -9.44 -5.37
C ASN A 14 -19.16 -10.58 -6.12
N LEU A 15 -17.83 -10.64 -6.05
CA LEU A 15 -17.04 -11.74 -6.61
C LEU A 15 -17.09 -12.93 -5.67
N LEU A 16 -18.27 -13.55 -5.59
CA LEU A 16 -18.54 -14.70 -4.75
C LEU A 16 -18.26 -15.99 -5.52
N ASP A 17 -17.70 -16.97 -4.83
CA ASP A 17 -17.59 -18.34 -5.30
C ASP A 17 -18.96 -19.05 -5.26
N SER A 18 -18.99 -20.31 -5.66
CA SER A 18 -20.20 -21.15 -5.65
C SER A 18 -20.78 -21.38 -4.24
N SER A 19 -20.05 -21.04 -3.18
CA SER A 19 -20.50 -21.12 -1.79
C SER A 19 -21.02 -19.79 -1.24
N GLY A 20 -20.98 -18.71 -2.04
CA GLY A 20 -21.38 -17.38 -1.61
C GLY A 20 -20.30 -16.65 -0.79
N ALA A 21 -19.07 -17.15 -0.77
CA ALA A 21 -17.94 -16.51 -0.08
C ALA A 21 -17.02 -15.79 -1.09
N PRO A 22 -16.26 -14.76 -0.69
CA PRO A 22 -15.26 -14.15 -1.57
C PRO A 22 -14.27 -15.21 -2.09
N GLN A 23 -14.04 -15.24 -3.41
CA GLN A 23 -13.17 -16.23 -4.02
C GLN A 23 -11.74 -16.16 -3.44
N LYS A 24 -11.24 -17.30 -2.96
CA LYS A 24 -9.89 -17.41 -2.37
C LYS A 24 -8.81 -17.33 -3.44
N TYR A 25 -7.61 -16.90 -3.02
CA TYR A 25 -6.43 -16.91 -3.87
C TYR A 25 -5.96 -18.36 -4.07
N ASP A 26 -6.39 -18.97 -5.17
CA ASP A 26 -6.10 -20.37 -5.52
C ASP A 26 -5.27 -20.48 -6.81
N LEU A 27 -4.31 -19.57 -7.03
CA LEU A 27 -3.34 -19.79 -8.09
C LEU A 27 -2.46 -21.00 -7.73
N PRO A 28 -2.27 -21.96 -8.66
CA PRO A 28 -1.18 -22.89 -8.57
C PRO A 28 0.12 -22.10 -8.73
N SER A 29 0.62 -21.55 -7.62
CA SER A 29 1.92 -20.91 -7.60
C SER A 29 2.96 -22.00 -7.90
N PRO A 30 3.81 -21.85 -8.92
CA PRO A 30 4.92 -22.77 -9.17
C PRO A 30 5.94 -22.77 -8.02
N ARG A 31 5.81 -21.85 -7.07
CA ARG A 31 6.59 -21.85 -5.84
C ARG A 31 5.92 -22.69 -4.78
N SER A 32 6.74 -23.45 -4.05
CA SER A 32 6.42 -23.86 -2.68
C SER A 32 5.98 -22.61 -1.91
N ARG A 33 4.70 -22.60 -1.45
CA ARG A 33 4.10 -21.50 -0.69
C ARG A 33 5.14 -20.98 0.30
N PRO A 34 5.40 -19.66 0.33
CA PRO A 34 6.54 -19.15 1.05
C PRO A 34 6.50 -19.65 2.49
N SER A 35 7.60 -20.24 2.94
CA SER A 35 7.83 -20.57 4.35
C SER A 35 8.05 -19.30 5.18
N SER A 36 7.43 -18.17 4.81
CA SER A 36 7.62 -16.86 5.43
C SER A 36 6.85 -16.79 6.75
N ASN A 37 7.10 -17.78 7.63
CA ASN A 37 6.77 -17.75 9.04
C ASN A 37 7.22 -16.43 9.68
N ARG A 38 8.27 -15.79 9.16
CA ARG A 38 8.78 -14.51 9.67
C ARG A 38 7.83 -13.33 9.39
N LEU A 39 7.38 -13.14 8.15
CA LEU A 39 6.45 -12.06 7.79
C LEU A 39 5.11 -12.24 8.52
N LEU A 40 4.55 -13.44 8.45
CA LEU A 40 3.27 -13.75 9.10
C LEU A 40 3.34 -13.68 10.63
N ARG A 41 4.54 -13.85 11.21
CA ARG A 41 4.77 -13.66 12.64
C ARG A 41 4.68 -12.19 13.05
N LEU A 42 5.15 -11.25 12.23
CA LEU A 42 5.00 -9.82 12.50
C LEU A 42 3.50 -9.46 12.64
N PHE A 43 2.66 -9.91 11.71
CA PHE A 43 1.22 -9.67 11.80
C PHE A 43 0.55 -10.43 12.95
N ARG A 44 1.02 -11.65 13.26
CA ARG A 44 0.50 -12.45 14.37
C ARG A 44 0.77 -11.79 15.72
N ASP A 45 1.92 -11.15 15.88
CA ASP A 45 2.32 -10.52 17.15
C ASP A 45 1.44 -9.29 17.49
N LEU A 46 0.78 -8.70 16.49
CA LEU A 46 -0.23 -7.65 16.65
C LEU A 46 -1.61 -8.16 17.11
N ARG A 47 -1.85 -9.48 17.09
CA ARG A 47 -3.13 -10.13 17.44
C ARG A 47 -4.33 -9.56 16.69
N LEU A 48 -4.19 -9.49 15.36
CA LEU A 48 -5.22 -8.97 14.47
C LEU A 48 -6.45 -9.88 14.44
N ASP A 49 -7.56 -9.32 13.94
CA ASP A 49 -8.76 -10.08 13.59
C ASP A 49 -8.44 -11.28 12.69
N ARG A 50 -9.14 -12.40 12.92
CA ARG A 50 -8.85 -13.67 12.23
C ARG A 50 -9.10 -13.57 10.72
N GLU A 51 -10.18 -12.93 10.31
CA GLU A 51 -10.52 -12.79 8.88
C GLU A 51 -9.50 -11.90 8.18
N LEU A 52 -9.08 -10.81 8.83
CA LEU A 52 -8.01 -9.95 8.32
C LEU A 52 -6.69 -10.71 8.19
N TYR A 53 -6.36 -11.57 9.16
CA TYR A 53 -5.16 -12.39 9.12
C TYR A 53 -5.16 -13.38 7.94
N ASP A 54 -6.31 -13.98 7.61
CA ASP A 54 -6.46 -14.85 6.45
C ASP A 54 -6.31 -14.06 5.13
N ILE A 55 -6.80 -12.82 5.07
CA ILE A 55 -6.56 -11.93 3.92
C ILE A 55 -5.07 -11.59 3.79
N ILE A 56 -4.39 -11.26 4.90
CA ILE A 56 -2.94 -10.99 4.93
C ILE A 56 -2.14 -12.18 4.40
N PHE A 57 -2.53 -13.40 4.77
CA PHE A 57 -1.89 -14.62 4.26
C PHE A 57 -1.95 -14.69 2.74
N ASN A 58 -3.12 -14.42 2.14
CA ASN A 58 -3.28 -14.41 0.69
C ASN A 58 -2.48 -13.28 0.02
N ILE A 59 -2.43 -12.09 0.65
CA ILE A 59 -1.60 -10.99 0.17
C ILE A 59 -0.11 -11.35 0.20
N ALA A 60 0.36 -12.05 1.24
CA ALA A 60 1.77 -12.46 1.31
C ALA A 60 2.15 -13.42 0.17
N VAL A 61 1.26 -14.35 -0.19
CA VAL A 61 1.46 -15.23 -1.37
C VAL A 61 1.47 -14.40 -2.65
N PHE A 62 0.47 -13.53 -2.84
CA PHE A 62 0.38 -12.65 -4.00
C PHE A 62 1.59 -11.74 -4.16
N THR A 63 2.11 -11.16 -3.08
CA THR A 63 3.34 -10.33 -3.10
C THR A 63 4.53 -11.12 -3.60
N GLY A 64 4.66 -12.38 -3.18
CA GLY A 64 5.66 -13.28 -3.72
C GLY A 64 5.48 -13.42 -5.24
N ASP A 65 4.28 -13.83 -5.67
CA ASP A 65 3.87 -14.03 -7.08
C ASP A 65 4.17 -12.83 -7.96
N LEU A 66 3.78 -11.67 -7.49
CA LEU A 66 4.03 -10.40 -8.16
C LEU A 66 5.53 -10.03 -8.18
N GLY A 67 6.26 -10.24 -7.07
CA GLY A 67 7.70 -9.96 -7.02
C GLY A 67 8.51 -10.77 -8.03
N HIS A 68 8.22 -12.07 -8.15
CA HIS A 68 8.88 -12.92 -9.15
C HIS A 68 8.55 -12.50 -10.58
N TRP A 69 7.31 -12.07 -10.83
CA TRP A 69 6.90 -11.52 -12.12
C TRP A 69 7.67 -10.24 -12.49
N PHE A 70 8.00 -9.39 -11.51
CA PHE A 70 8.83 -8.21 -11.73
C PHE A 70 10.32 -8.52 -11.93
N GLU A 71 10.82 -9.63 -11.40
CA GLU A 71 12.23 -10.02 -11.48
C GLU A 71 12.55 -10.83 -12.76
N ASP A 72 11.70 -11.78 -13.12
CA ASP A 72 11.94 -12.69 -14.23
C ASP A 72 10.97 -12.44 -15.40
N ARG A 73 11.52 -12.00 -16.54
CA ARG A 73 10.76 -11.81 -17.79
C ARG A 73 10.21 -13.11 -18.38
N LYS A 74 10.72 -14.27 -17.96
CA LYS A 74 10.25 -15.60 -18.39
C LYS A 74 9.25 -16.21 -17.40
N CYS A 75 8.85 -15.44 -16.39
CA CYS A 75 7.88 -15.88 -15.40
C CYS A 75 6.58 -16.35 -16.07
N PRO A 76 6.05 -17.53 -15.71
CA PRO A 76 4.89 -18.11 -16.38
C PRO A 76 3.56 -17.48 -15.93
N PHE A 77 3.57 -16.50 -15.02
CA PHE A 77 2.34 -15.86 -14.55
C PHE A 77 1.70 -15.03 -15.66
N ASP A 78 0.43 -15.32 -15.94
CA ASP A 78 -0.42 -14.50 -16.79
C ASP A 78 -0.70 -13.15 -16.09
N PRO A 79 -0.34 -12.00 -16.72
CA PRO A 79 -0.65 -10.68 -16.19
C PRO A 79 -2.14 -10.46 -15.89
N LEU A 80 -3.04 -11.06 -16.69
CA LEU A 80 -4.49 -10.95 -16.47
C LEU A 80 -4.93 -11.67 -15.20
N GLU A 81 -4.36 -12.83 -14.92
CA GLU A 81 -4.63 -13.53 -13.66
C GLU A 81 -4.05 -12.75 -12.47
N LEU A 82 -2.83 -12.19 -12.56
CA LEU A 82 -2.29 -11.33 -11.49
C LEU A 82 -3.20 -10.13 -11.21
N GLN A 83 -3.69 -9.46 -12.26
CA GLN A 83 -4.61 -8.33 -12.13
C GLN A 83 -5.96 -8.74 -11.51
N LYS A 84 -6.51 -9.88 -11.91
CA LYS A 84 -7.73 -10.44 -11.32
C LYS A 84 -7.56 -10.72 -9.83
N HIS A 85 -6.43 -11.32 -9.43
CA HIS A 85 -6.17 -11.61 -8.03
C HIS A 85 -5.96 -10.35 -7.21
N ALA A 86 -5.26 -9.35 -7.75
CA ALA A 86 -5.20 -8.02 -7.12
C ALA A 86 -6.62 -7.47 -6.87
N CYS A 87 -7.52 -7.57 -7.84
CA CYS A 87 -8.92 -7.14 -7.69
C CYS A 87 -9.65 -7.90 -6.59
N LEU A 88 -9.46 -9.22 -6.48
CA LEU A 88 -10.05 -10.05 -5.43
C LEU A 88 -9.52 -9.68 -4.04
N LEU A 89 -8.22 -9.43 -3.90
CA LEU A 89 -7.61 -9.02 -2.63
C LEU A 89 -8.08 -7.63 -2.20
N MET A 90 -8.14 -6.67 -3.15
CA MET A 90 -8.73 -5.35 -2.90
C MET A 90 -10.19 -5.45 -2.49
N TYR A 91 -10.96 -6.34 -3.11
CA TYR A 91 -12.35 -6.61 -2.74
C TYR A 91 -12.44 -7.16 -1.31
N ALA A 92 -11.64 -8.17 -0.96
CA ALA A 92 -11.67 -8.80 0.35
C ALA A 92 -11.31 -7.80 1.47
N LEU A 93 -10.27 -6.99 1.27
CA LEU A 93 -9.90 -5.92 2.21
C LEU A 93 -11.02 -4.90 2.38
N PHE A 94 -11.60 -4.45 1.26
CA PHE A 94 -12.68 -3.47 1.30
C PHE A 94 -13.92 -4.03 2.00
N ASN A 95 -14.31 -5.26 1.68
CA ASN A 95 -15.45 -5.94 2.27
C ASN A 95 -15.27 -6.11 3.78
N TRP A 96 -14.10 -6.60 4.21
CA TRP A 96 -13.77 -6.75 5.62
C TRP A 96 -13.83 -5.42 6.38
N TYR A 97 -13.33 -4.34 5.75
CA TYR A 97 -13.39 -3.00 6.34
C TYR A 97 -14.83 -2.47 6.43
N ALA A 98 -15.63 -2.65 5.38
CA ALA A 98 -17.00 -2.13 5.30
C ALA A 98 -17.97 -2.87 6.23
N GLU A 99 -17.92 -4.21 6.27
CA GLU A 99 -18.79 -5.05 7.11
C GLU A 99 -18.51 -4.84 8.61
N GLY A 100 -17.25 -4.53 8.95
CA GLY A 100 -16.83 -4.35 10.33
C GLY A 100 -17.27 -3.04 11.00
N GLY A 101 -17.63 -2.01 10.22
CA GLY A 101 -18.07 -0.72 10.73
C GLY A 101 -17.21 -0.15 11.88
N LYS A 102 -17.89 0.30 12.95
CA LYS A 102 -17.25 0.87 14.16
C LYS A 102 -16.70 -0.17 15.14
N GLU A 103 -16.95 -1.46 14.92
CA GLU A 103 -16.58 -2.52 15.86
C GLU A 103 -15.14 -3.00 15.67
N ARG A 104 -14.54 -2.73 14.50
CA ARG A 104 -13.14 -3.09 14.23
C ARG A 104 -12.19 -2.20 15.03
N THR A 105 -11.10 -2.79 15.53
CA THR A 105 -10.12 -2.02 16.28
C THR A 105 -9.39 -1.03 15.35
N PRO A 106 -9.01 0.17 15.84
CA PRO A 106 -8.22 1.12 15.06
C PRO A 106 -6.93 0.51 14.46
N LEU A 107 -6.30 -0.41 15.20
CA LEU A 107 -5.11 -1.13 14.74
C LEU A 107 -5.41 -1.98 13.50
N ASP A 108 -6.48 -2.79 13.55
CA ASP A 108 -6.86 -3.66 12.42
C ASP A 108 -7.24 -2.81 11.21
N GLN A 109 -7.95 -1.68 11.43
CA GLN A 109 -8.27 -0.73 10.38
C GLN A 109 -7.02 -0.12 9.75
N SER A 110 -6.03 0.30 10.54
CA SER A 110 -4.75 0.82 10.03
C SER A 110 -4.02 -0.21 9.17
N VAL A 111 -3.95 -1.46 9.64
CA VAL A 111 -3.32 -2.55 8.88
C VAL A 111 -4.09 -2.81 7.57
N CYS A 112 -5.41 -2.93 7.63
CA CYS A 112 -6.24 -3.16 6.45
C CYS A 112 -6.09 -2.06 5.39
N LEU A 113 -6.11 -0.79 5.81
CA LEU A 113 -5.98 0.35 4.89
C LEU A 113 -4.55 0.45 4.31
N GLY A 114 -3.52 0.15 5.10
CA GLY A 114 -2.14 0.04 4.61
C GLY A 114 -1.97 -1.07 3.57
N LEU A 115 -2.61 -2.23 3.80
CA LEU A 115 -2.65 -3.33 2.83
C LEU A 115 -3.38 -2.94 1.54
N LEU A 116 -4.49 -2.21 1.63
CA LEU A 116 -5.23 -1.77 0.46
C LEU A 116 -4.38 -0.83 -0.40
N ILE A 117 -3.69 0.13 0.21
CA ILE A 117 -2.73 1.00 -0.46
C ILE A 117 -1.63 0.18 -1.14
N PHE A 118 -1.03 -0.76 -0.40
CA PHE A 118 0.02 -1.62 -0.91
C PHE A 118 -0.43 -2.42 -2.14
N VAL A 119 -1.57 -3.11 -2.08
CA VAL A 119 -2.06 -3.93 -3.20
C VAL A 119 -2.37 -3.05 -4.42
N VAL A 120 -2.98 -1.88 -4.23
CA VAL A 120 -3.25 -0.94 -5.34
C VAL A 120 -1.95 -0.50 -6.01
N LYS A 121 -0.99 -0.01 -5.22
CA LYS A 121 0.30 0.48 -5.73
C LYS A 121 1.14 -0.63 -6.36
N ALA A 122 1.21 -1.80 -5.73
CA ALA A 122 1.97 -2.94 -6.26
C ALA A 122 1.40 -3.41 -7.61
N SER A 123 0.07 -3.37 -7.77
CA SER A 123 -0.59 -3.82 -9.00
C SER A 123 -0.55 -2.77 -10.13
N HIS A 124 -0.34 -1.50 -9.80
CA HIS A 124 -0.28 -0.39 -10.76
C HIS A 124 0.94 0.51 -10.45
N PRO A 125 2.17 -0.02 -10.50
CA PRO A 125 3.35 0.68 -9.99
C PRO A 125 3.68 1.98 -10.73
N TYR A 126 3.33 2.06 -12.01
CA TYR A 126 3.71 3.16 -12.91
C TYR A 126 2.53 4.08 -13.28
N ASP A 127 1.32 3.82 -12.80
CA ASP A 127 0.15 4.62 -13.14
C ASP A 127 -0.13 5.68 -12.08
N PRO A 128 0.21 6.96 -12.28
CA PRO A 128 0.03 8.00 -11.25
C PRO A 128 -1.44 8.22 -10.86
N SER A 129 -2.41 7.76 -11.65
CA SER A 129 -3.84 7.87 -11.33
C SER A 129 -4.25 7.06 -10.11
N TYR A 130 -3.44 6.08 -9.67
CA TYR A 130 -3.71 5.30 -8.46
C TYR A 130 -3.88 6.20 -7.23
N ARG A 131 -3.18 7.34 -7.17
CA ARG A 131 -3.19 8.26 -6.02
C ARG A 131 -4.58 8.87 -5.80
N ALA A 132 -5.26 9.25 -6.88
CA ALA A 132 -6.64 9.74 -6.81
C ALA A 132 -7.59 8.66 -6.28
N ILE A 133 -7.38 7.40 -6.69
CA ILE A 133 -8.18 6.26 -6.24
C ILE A 133 -8.03 6.03 -4.73
N ILE A 134 -6.82 6.15 -4.18
CA ILE A 134 -6.55 5.81 -2.78
C ILE A 134 -6.57 7.00 -1.81
N LEU A 135 -6.82 8.22 -2.27
CA LEU A 135 -6.81 9.40 -1.39
C LEU A 135 -7.78 9.27 -0.21
N THR A 136 -8.98 8.73 -0.45
CA THR A 136 -9.96 8.45 0.60
C THR A 136 -9.44 7.41 1.60
N THR A 137 -8.76 6.37 1.10
CA THR A 137 -8.08 5.35 1.91
C THR A 137 -6.98 5.98 2.78
N VAL A 138 -6.19 6.91 2.23
CA VAL A 138 -5.15 7.65 2.97
C VAL A 138 -5.74 8.47 4.11
N LYS A 139 -6.81 9.23 3.86
CA LYS A 139 -7.52 10.01 4.90
C LYS A 139 -8.05 9.11 6.02
N LYS A 140 -8.64 7.96 5.66
CA LYS A 140 -9.09 6.96 6.63
C LYS A 140 -7.93 6.33 7.40
N LEU A 141 -6.80 6.06 6.75
CA LEU A 141 -5.62 5.51 7.39
C LEU A 141 -5.07 6.47 8.44
N ARG A 142 -4.98 7.76 8.11
CA ARG A 142 -4.62 8.83 9.05
C ARG A 142 -5.55 8.83 10.27
N ALA A 143 -6.87 8.77 10.06
CA ALA A 143 -7.83 8.75 11.16
C ALA A 143 -7.67 7.51 12.07
N ALA A 144 -7.47 6.33 11.48
CA ALA A 144 -7.22 5.10 12.23
C ALA A 144 -5.89 5.14 13.01
N LEU A 145 -4.82 5.67 12.40
CA LEU A 145 -3.53 5.84 13.08
C LEU A 145 -3.60 6.83 14.24
N THR A 146 -4.34 7.94 14.07
CA THR A 146 -4.53 8.95 15.13
C THR A 146 -5.25 8.39 16.36
N THR A 147 -6.12 7.41 16.16
CA THR A 147 -6.87 6.75 17.25
C THR A 147 -6.14 5.54 17.82
N THR A 148 -5.11 5.03 17.13
CA THR A 148 -4.34 3.87 17.57
C THR A 148 -3.20 4.29 18.51
N SER A 149 -3.12 3.69 19.69
CA SER A 149 -1.97 3.90 20.56
C SER A 149 -0.69 3.29 19.97
N ILE A 150 0.40 4.06 19.94
CA ILE A 150 1.71 3.59 19.45
C ILE A 150 2.20 2.31 20.16
N PHE A 151 1.86 2.12 21.44
CA PHE A 151 2.23 0.94 22.22
C PHE A 151 1.64 -0.37 21.66
N ARG A 152 0.54 -0.28 20.89
CA ARG A 152 -0.04 -1.44 20.20
C ARG A 152 0.90 -2.01 19.14
N TRP A 153 1.80 -1.19 18.62
CA TRP A 153 2.79 -1.56 17.61
C TRP A 153 4.13 -2.01 18.21
N ALA A 154 4.30 -1.96 19.53
CA ALA A 154 5.58 -2.22 20.18
C ALA A 154 6.17 -3.61 19.87
N LYS A 155 5.32 -4.60 19.58
CA LYS A 155 5.76 -5.96 19.20
C LYS A 155 6.15 -6.08 17.73
N SER A 156 5.79 -5.11 16.90
CA SER A 156 6.03 -5.11 15.46
C SER A 156 6.28 -3.70 14.94
N PRO A 157 7.35 -3.02 15.41
CA PRO A 157 7.67 -1.65 14.99
C PRO A 157 7.96 -1.55 13.49
N ASP A 158 8.48 -2.62 12.88
CA ASP A 158 8.70 -2.69 11.43
C ASP A 158 7.37 -2.60 10.65
N LEU A 159 6.26 -3.14 11.20
CA LEU A 159 4.94 -3.02 10.57
C LEU A 159 4.35 -1.61 10.72
N LEU A 160 4.65 -0.91 11.82
CA LEU A 160 4.27 0.50 11.95
C LEU A 160 5.02 1.34 10.91
N LEU A 161 6.33 1.17 10.81
CA LEU A 161 7.15 1.86 9.81
C LEU A 161 6.65 1.57 8.39
N TRP A 162 6.36 0.31 8.09
CA TRP A 162 5.79 -0.10 6.82
C TRP A 162 4.45 0.57 6.54
N THR A 163 3.54 0.59 7.52
CA THR A 163 2.21 1.19 7.39
C THR A 163 2.29 2.70 7.13
N LEU A 164 3.16 3.39 7.87
CA LEU A 164 3.40 4.83 7.68
C LEU A 164 4.05 5.12 6.33
N THR A 165 5.00 4.30 5.90
CA THR A 165 5.66 4.43 4.60
C THR A 165 4.66 4.25 3.45
N MET A 166 3.81 3.23 3.50
CA MET A 166 2.74 3.04 2.51
C MET A 166 1.79 4.24 2.48
N GLY A 167 1.39 4.75 3.64
CA GLY A 167 0.58 5.95 3.76
C GLY A 167 1.25 7.19 3.14
N ALA A 168 2.55 7.40 3.41
CA ALA A 168 3.32 8.51 2.87
C ALA A 168 3.48 8.42 1.34
N VAL A 169 3.78 7.24 0.79
CA VAL A 169 3.85 6.99 -0.67
C VAL A 169 2.52 7.36 -1.32
N ALA A 170 1.42 6.89 -0.74
CA ALA A 170 0.07 7.17 -1.24
C ALA A 170 -0.37 8.63 -1.10
N ALA A 171 0.16 9.33 -0.08
CA ALA A 171 -0.15 10.73 0.20
C ALA A 171 0.66 11.72 -0.63
N GLN A 172 1.65 11.27 -1.41
CA GLN A 172 2.48 12.17 -2.23
C GLN A 172 1.62 13.05 -3.15
N GLY A 173 1.89 14.36 -3.13
CA GLY A 173 1.12 15.35 -3.88
C GLY A 173 -0.18 15.82 -3.20
N SER A 174 -0.46 15.37 -1.96
CA SER A 174 -1.60 15.83 -1.16
C SER A 174 -1.15 16.48 0.15
N SER A 175 -2.08 17.16 0.83
CA SER A 175 -1.85 17.73 2.17
C SER A 175 -1.62 16.67 3.26
N GLU A 176 -1.93 15.40 3.00
CA GLU A 176 -1.82 14.32 3.98
C GLU A 176 -0.37 13.88 4.24
N VAL A 177 0.56 14.19 3.32
CA VAL A 177 1.96 13.75 3.42
C VAL A 177 2.64 14.22 4.72
N ALA A 178 2.34 15.45 5.17
CA ALA A 178 2.93 16.03 6.37
C ALA A 178 2.59 15.24 7.63
N PHE A 179 1.39 14.65 7.70
CA PHE A 179 1.00 13.80 8.82
C PHE A 179 1.91 12.58 8.93
N PHE A 180 2.15 11.87 7.83
CA PHE A 180 2.98 10.66 7.85
C PHE A 180 4.44 10.97 8.13
N SER A 181 4.98 12.06 7.59
CA SER A 181 6.33 12.55 7.91
C SER A 181 6.48 12.81 9.40
N GLN A 182 5.59 13.62 9.97
CA GLN A 182 5.62 13.97 11.38
C GLN A 182 5.43 12.73 12.28
N TYR A 183 4.51 11.83 11.91
CA TYR A 183 4.28 10.61 12.68
C TYR A 183 5.53 9.73 12.67
N CYS A 184 6.17 9.51 11.51
CA CYS A 184 7.42 8.74 11.45
C CYS A 184 8.51 9.36 12.34
N SER A 185 8.72 10.67 12.28
CA SER A 185 9.72 11.34 13.10
C SER A 185 9.48 11.14 14.60
N VAL A 186 8.23 11.25 15.07
CA VAL A 186 7.90 11.06 16.48
C VAL A 186 7.96 9.59 16.89
N ALA A 187 7.44 8.68 16.07
CA ALA A 187 7.37 7.27 16.38
C ALA A 187 8.74 6.58 16.45
N PHE A 188 9.73 7.14 15.76
CA PHE A 188 11.08 6.58 15.66
C PHE A 188 12.19 7.51 16.17
N ALA A 189 11.85 8.61 16.85
CA ALA A 189 12.82 9.50 17.49
C ALA A 189 13.75 8.74 18.46
N ASP A 190 13.18 7.87 19.31
CA ASP A 190 13.94 7.10 20.31
C ASP A 190 14.63 5.86 19.71
N ALA A 191 14.38 5.54 18.44
CA ALA A 191 14.93 4.36 17.78
C ALA A 191 16.33 4.61 17.18
N GLY A 192 16.90 5.79 17.37
CA GLY A 192 18.21 6.15 16.83
C GLY A 192 18.20 6.37 15.31
N CYS A 193 17.06 6.79 14.74
CA CYS A 193 16.93 7.00 13.30
C CYS A 193 17.84 8.10 12.74
N ASP A 194 18.44 8.94 13.59
CA ASP A 194 19.37 10.01 13.18
C ASP A 194 20.67 9.49 12.52
N GLU A 195 20.99 8.21 12.68
CA GLU A 195 22.15 7.54 12.05
C GLU A 195 21.77 6.43 11.06
N THR A 196 20.48 6.15 10.86
CA THR A 196 20.03 5.02 10.03
C THR A 196 20.16 5.33 8.54
N THR A 197 20.75 4.42 7.76
CA THR A 197 20.87 4.55 6.30
C THR A 197 19.61 4.08 5.57
N ALA A 198 19.45 4.45 4.29
CA ALA A 198 18.29 4.05 3.50
C ALA A 198 18.25 2.53 3.33
N GLU A 199 19.42 1.92 3.17
CA GLU A 199 19.65 0.50 2.99
C GLU A 199 19.20 -0.29 4.24
N GLU A 200 19.52 0.22 5.44
CA GLU A 200 19.09 -0.40 6.70
C GLU A 200 17.57 -0.38 6.84
N LEU A 201 16.92 0.73 6.48
CA LEU A 201 15.46 0.81 6.46
C LEU A 201 14.84 -0.11 5.39
N LEU A 202 15.45 -0.21 4.21
CA LEU A 202 15.01 -1.15 3.17
C LEU A 202 15.10 -2.60 3.63
N GLU A 203 16.20 -2.99 4.30
CA GLU A 203 16.35 -4.34 4.85
C GLU A 203 15.31 -4.64 5.95
N ARG A 204 14.81 -3.62 6.64
CA ARG A 204 13.64 -3.75 7.54
C ARG A 204 12.35 -3.92 6.76
N MET A 205 12.13 -3.12 5.71
CA MET A 205 10.92 -3.22 4.88
C MET A 205 10.82 -4.55 4.14
N LYS A 206 11.93 -5.12 3.68
CA LYS A 206 12.00 -6.45 3.04
C LYS A 206 11.60 -7.60 3.96
N LYS A 207 11.55 -7.39 5.30
CA LYS A 207 10.99 -8.36 6.25
C LYS A 207 9.46 -8.32 6.32
N CYS A 208 8.86 -7.24 5.81
CA CYS A 208 7.41 -7.03 5.69
C CYS A 208 6.94 -7.37 4.25
N LEU A 209 5.76 -6.87 3.86
CA LEU A 209 5.28 -6.99 2.49
C LEU A 209 6.01 -5.99 1.60
N TRP A 210 6.88 -6.47 0.72
CA TRP A 210 7.72 -5.60 -0.08
C TRP A 210 8.05 -6.20 -1.45
N ILE A 211 8.19 -5.34 -2.45
CA ILE A 211 8.62 -5.70 -3.81
C ILE A 211 9.73 -4.72 -4.19
N PRO A 212 11.02 -5.12 -4.12
CA PRO A 212 12.14 -4.20 -4.32
C PRO A 212 12.05 -3.37 -5.60
N ASN A 213 11.78 -4.03 -6.74
CA ASN A 213 11.67 -3.40 -8.06
C ASN A 213 10.54 -2.37 -8.19
N VAL A 214 9.58 -2.38 -7.26
CA VAL A 214 8.44 -1.44 -7.26
C VAL A 214 8.68 -0.27 -6.32
N PHE A 215 9.33 -0.52 -5.18
CA PHE A 215 9.29 0.41 -4.05
C PHE A 215 10.64 1.01 -3.67
N ASP A 216 11.77 0.33 -3.90
CA ASP A 216 13.08 0.75 -3.35
C ASP A 216 13.41 2.21 -3.69
N GLU A 217 13.45 2.55 -4.98
CA GLU A 217 13.83 3.89 -5.44
C GLU A 217 12.86 5.01 -5.01
N GLU A 218 11.55 4.77 -5.13
CA GLU A 218 10.53 5.76 -4.74
C GLU A 218 10.57 6.02 -3.23
N VAL A 219 10.75 4.97 -2.44
CA VAL A 219 10.71 5.07 -0.98
C VAL A 219 12.01 5.61 -0.41
N LYS A 220 13.19 5.28 -0.97
CA LYS A 220 14.46 5.91 -0.59
C LYS A 220 14.34 7.43 -0.68
N ARG A 221 13.90 7.92 -1.84
CA ARG A 221 13.70 9.36 -2.09
C ARG A 221 12.69 9.98 -1.12
N LEU A 222 11.59 9.28 -0.87
CA LEU A 222 10.57 9.72 0.08
C LEU A 222 11.13 9.83 1.51
N TRP A 223 11.89 8.85 1.97
CA TRP A 223 12.48 8.89 3.32
C TRP A 223 13.50 10.01 3.49
N THR A 224 14.29 10.32 2.46
CA THR A 224 15.14 11.51 2.45
C THR A 224 14.31 12.79 2.56
N GLN A 225 13.21 12.91 1.81
CA GLN A 225 12.31 14.07 1.89
C GLN A 225 11.60 14.19 3.25
N MET A 226 11.29 13.06 3.89
CA MET A 226 10.71 13.02 5.23
C MET A 226 11.73 13.28 6.34
N GLY A 227 13.03 13.32 6.01
CA GLY A 227 14.12 13.46 6.98
C GLY A 227 14.35 12.20 7.84
N LEU A 228 13.95 11.01 7.37
CA LEU A 228 14.16 9.75 8.07
C LEU A 228 15.55 9.14 7.81
N VAL A 229 16.21 9.59 6.74
CA VAL A 229 17.54 9.15 6.34
C VAL A 229 18.30 10.39 5.88
N LYS A 230 19.59 10.46 6.17
CA LYS A 230 20.46 11.50 5.59
C LYS A 230 20.55 11.27 4.09
N GLY A 231 20.24 12.29 3.29
CA GLY A 231 20.48 12.21 1.86
C GLY A 231 21.95 11.87 1.64
N GLU A 232 22.21 10.84 0.84
CA GLU A 232 23.52 10.73 0.21
C GLU A 232 23.70 12.05 -0.55
N GLU A 233 24.82 12.75 -0.33
CA GLU A 233 25.19 13.91 -1.14
C GLU A 233 25.47 13.40 -2.56
N GLU A 234 24.42 13.08 -3.31
CA GLU A 234 24.51 12.86 -4.74
C GLU A 234 24.85 14.21 -5.37
N ASP A 235 26.06 14.27 -5.92
CA ASP A 235 26.56 15.35 -6.75
C ASP A 235 25.46 15.85 -7.69
N GLN A 236 25.22 17.16 -7.62
CA GLN A 236 24.29 17.88 -8.48
C GLN A 236 24.74 17.79 -9.94
N ASN A 237 24.43 16.71 -10.64
CA ASN A 237 24.47 16.63 -12.09
C ASN A 237 23.72 15.38 -12.57
N GLU A 238 22.40 15.46 -12.58
CA GLU A 238 21.56 14.97 -13.67
C GLU A 238 20.09 15.31 -13.34
N MET A 239 19.67 16.50 -13.77
CA MET A 239 18.26 16.85 -13.90
C MET A 239 17.73 16.23 -15.20
N PRO A 240 16.77 15.28 -15.19
CA PRO A 240 15.82 15.18 -16.27
C PRO A 240 14.76 16.25 -16.02
N ASN A 241 14.91 17.37 -16.72
CA ASN A 241 13.85 18.36 -16.95
C ASN A 241 12.54 17.64 -17.34
N GLY A 242 11.49 17.76 -16.53
CA GLY A 242 10.18 17.23 -16.92
C GLY A 242 9.11 17.24 -15.83
N GLN A 243 8.46 18.40 -15.65
CA GLN A 243 7.15 18.61 -15.01
C GLN A 243 7.09 18.67 -13.47
N GLU A 244 7.61 19.76 -12.91
CA GLU A 244 6.88 20.48 -11.86
C GLU A 244 5.56 21.03 -12.45
N GLY A 245 4.55 20.18 -12.46
CA GLY A 245 3.17 20.62 -12.43
C GLY A 245 2.77 20.72 -10.97
N GLY A 246 3.01 21.89 -10.35
CA GLY A 246 2.36 22.24 -9.08
C GLY A 246 0.85 22.25 -9.30
N LEU A 247 0.22 21.10 -9.09
CA LEU A 247 -1.23 21.01 -8.99
C LEU A 247 -1.59 21.64 -7.65
N ILE A 248 -1.99 22.92 -7.71
CA ILE A 248 -2.97 23.45 -6.77
C ILE A 248 -4.10 22.43 -6.77
N SER A 249 -4.20 21.61 -5.72
CA SER A 249 -5.30 20.65 -5.57
C SER A 249 -6.59 21.45 -5.66
N PRO A 250 -7.41 21.29 -6.71
CA PRO A 250 -8.81 21.61 -6.57
C PRO A 250 -9.35 20.65 -5.50
N GLU A 251 -10.31 21.07 -4.70
CA GLU A 251 -11.12 20.13 -3.93
C GLU A 251 -11.80 19.20 -4.95
N ILE A 252 -11.18 18.04 -5.24
CA ILE A 252 -11.74 17.05 -6.15
C ILE A 252 -12.94 16.46 -5.44
N ASN A 253 -14.12 16.78 -5.94
CA ASN A 253 -15.37 16.23 -5.47
C ASN A 253 -15.40 14.73 -5.81
N GLU A 254 -15.95 13.88 -4.93
CA GLU A 254 -15.88 12.41 -5.06
C GLU A 254 -16.48 11.91 -6.40
N ASP A 255 -17.42 12.68 -6.96
CA ASP A 255 -18.06 12.42 -8.26
C ASP A 255 -17.15 12.70 -9.48
N ASP A 256 -16.15 13.59 -9.35
CA ASP A 256 -15.23 13.96 -10.44
C ASP A 256 -14.11 12.93 -10.68
N ILE A 257 -13.83 12.10 -9.67
CA ILE A 257 -12.80 11.04 -9.74
C ILE A 257 -13.20 10.00 -10.81
N VAL A 258 -14.50 9.71 -10.94
CA VAL A 258 -15.04 8.76 -11.93
C VAL A 258 -14.88 9.29 -13.35
N GLY A 259 -15.08 10.60 -13.56
CA GLY A 259 -14.88 11.28 -14.83
C GLY A 259 -13.41 11.27 -15.26
N MET A 260 -12.49 11.45 -14.32
CA MET A 260 -11.05 11.37 -14.58
C MET A 260 -10.59 9.96 -14.95
N LEU A 261 -11.09 8.93 -14.25
CA LEU A 261 -10.71 7.53 -14.47
C LEU A 261 -11.24 6.96 -15.80
N THR A 262 -12.41 7.42 -16.25
CA THR A 262 -12.96 7.03 -17.56
C THR A 262 -12.29 7.79 -18.70
N SER A 263 -12.08 9.10 -18.54
CA SER A 263 -11.39 9.96 -19.51
C SER A 263 -9.98 9.46 -19.87
N ALA A 264 -9.15 9.15 -18.86
CA ALA A 264 -7.78 8.69 -19.07
C ALA A 264 -7.68 7.35 -19.83
N ARG A 265 -8.73 6.51 -19.75
CA ARG A 265 -8.77 5.19 -20.38
C ARG A 265 -9.23 5.25 -21.85
N PHE A 266 -10.07 6.22 -22.22
CA PHE A 266 -10.64 6.34 -23.56
C PHE A 266 -10.02 7.45 -24.40
N PHE A 267 -9.43 8.46 -23.78
CA PHE A 267 -8.79 9.59 -24.45
C PHE A 267 -7.40 9.83 -23.85
N PRO A 268 -6.40 9.01 -24.23
CA PRO A 268 -5.02 9.37 -23.91
C PRO A 268 -4.73 10.71 -24.59
N ASN A 269 -4.42 11.73 -23.79
CA ASN A 269 -4.04 13.05 -24.28
C ASN A 269 -2.83 12.88 -25.21
N LYS A 270 -3.09 12.97 -26.52
CA LYS A 270 -2.04 13.08 -27.53
C LYS A 270 -1.37 14.45 -27.34
N LYS A 271 -0.15 14.44 -26.82
CA LYS A 271 0.82 15.50 -27.04
C LYS A 271 2.03 14.88 -27.73
#